data_AF-B4FFW7-F1
#
_entry.id   AF-B4FFW7-F1
#
_cell.length_a   1.000
_cell.length_b   1.000
_cell.length_c   1.000
_cell.angle_alpha   90.00
_cell.angle_beta   90.00
_cell.angle_gamma   90.00
#
_symmetry.space_group_name_H-M   'P 1'
#
loop_
_entity.id
_entity.type
_entity.pdbx_description
1 polymer ?
#
loop_
_entity_poly.entity_id
_entity_poly.type
_entity_poly.pdbx_seq_one_letter_code
_entity_poly.pdbx_strand_id
1 'polypeptide(L)'
;MEEFAVILGRHFTSLYPQVSEATVTIVERPWERVTVDGKPHSHGFKVGVEKHSTEVIVKKSGSLRINSGIQGYSLLKTTQSGFEGFVTDRYRLLPDTRERIVATEVTAWWRYPFEHVSQLPSKPFCFTQRYQDVKKVLAETFFGPPDVGVYSPSVQNTLYLMAKEVLTRFPDISSVQLRMPNLHFLPVNLGSKEAPLVKFADDVYLPTDEPHGTIEATLISRPMSKL
;
A
#
# COMPACT_ATOMS: atom_id res chain seq x y z
N MET A 1 17.58 -2.90 -0.91
CA MET A 1 17.63 -1.65 -1.69
C MET A 1 17.99 -0.46 -0.78
N GLU A 2 17.37 -0.40 0.38
CA GLU A 2 17.54 0.54 1.50
C GLU A 2 19.00 0.67 1.94
N GLU A 3 19.69 -0.46 2.12
CA GLU A 3 21.11 -0.46 2.52
C GLU A 3 21.99 0.25 1.49
N PHE A 4 21.72 0.05 0.21
CA PHE A 4 22.42 0.73 -0.87
C PHE A 4 22.13 2.24 -0.85
N ALA A 5 20.89 2.64 -0.59
CA ALA A 5 20.54 4.04 -0.43
C ALA A 5 21.24 4.70 0.78
N VAL A 6 21.40 3.97 1.90
CA VAL A 6 22.21 4.43 3.05
C VAL A 6 23.68 4.59 2.68
N ILE A 7 24.26 3.61 1.97
CA ILE A 7 25.67 3.67 1.52
C ILE A 7 25.88 4.91 0.63
N LEU A 8 25.00 5.14 -0.34
CA LEU A 8 25.06 6.32 -1.22
C LEU A 8 24.92 7.63 -0.43
N GLY A 9 23.93 7.72 0.46
CA GLY A 9 23.73 8.92 1.28
C GLY A 9 24.96 9.24 2.13
N ARG A 10 25.53 8.23 2.79
CA ARG A 10 26.77 8.36 3.59
C ARG A 10 27.97 8.76 2.75
N HIS A 11 28.09 8.24 1.52
CA HIS A 11 29.18 8.56 0.63
C HIS A 11 29.23 10.07 0.36
N PHE A 12 28.12 10.67 -0.07
CA PHE A 12 28.07 12.10 -0.37
C PHE A 12 28.27 12.99 0.85
N THR A 13 27.62 12.68 1.98
CA THR A 13 27.72 13.51 3.20
C THR A 13 29.10 13.43 3.87
N SER A 14 29.83 12.32 3.67
CA SER A 14 31.17 12.14 4.25
C SER A 14 32.27 12.68 3.35
N LEU A 15 32.11 12.54 2.03
CA LEU A 15 33.15 12.90 1.05
C LEU A 15 33.24 14.41 0.82
N TYR A 16 32.09 15.11 0.73
CA TYR A 16 32.06 16.50 0.32
C TYR A 16 31.78 17.43 1.52
N PRO A 17 32.72 18.29 1.92
CA PRO A 17 32.56 19.14 3.10
C PRO A 17 31.33 20.05 3.07
N GLN A 18 30.91 20.50 1.90
CA GLN A 18 29.77 21.40 1.69
C GLN A 18 28.40 20.70 1.71
N VAL A 19 28.34 19.37 1.61
CA VAL A 19 27.08 18.62 1.58
C VAL A 19 26.57 18.40 3.01
N SER A 20 25.42 18.99 3.34
CA SER A 20 24.80 18.87 4.68
C SER A 20 23.82 17.70 4.79
N GLU A 21 23.22 17.28 3.68
CA GLU A 21 22.21 16.23 3.60
C GLU A 21 22.21 15.58 2.21
N ALA A 22 21.90 14.29 2.14
CA ALA A 22 21.64 13.56 0.92
C ALA A 22 20.32 12.78 1.04
N THR A 23 19.42 13.00 0.08
CA THR A 23 18.17 12.24 -0.08
C THR A 23 18.32 11.31 -1.27
N VAL A 24 18.19 10.00 -1.03
CA VAL A 24 18.32 8.96 -2.05
C VAL A 24 17.01 8.22 -2.16
N THR A 25 16.36 8.33 -3.32
CA THR A 25 15.13 7.59 -3.64
C THR A 25 15.45 6.53 -4.67
N ILE A 26 15.09 5.28 -4.38
CA ILE A 26 15.26 4.14 -5.28
C ILE A 26 13.91 3.46 -5.48
N VAL A 27 13.61 3.12 -6.73
CA VAL A 27 12.44 2.33 -7.11
C VAL A 27 12.96 1.08 -7.82
N GLU A 28 12.69 -0.09 -7.26
CA GLU A 28 13.04 -1.35 -7.87
C GLU A 28 12.14 -1.63 -9.09
N ARG A 29 12.75 -2.05 -10.20
CA ARG A 29 11.99 -2.62 -11.31
C ARG A 29 11.69 -4.08 -10.95
N PRO A 30 10.40 -4.47 -10.81
CA PRO A 30 10.02 -5.75 -10.22
C PRO A 30 10.20 -6.90 -11.21
N TRP A 31 11.43 -7.31 -11.47
CA TRP A 31 11.69 -8.48 -12.31
C TRP A 31 11.35 -9.77 -11.54
N GLU A 32 10.39 -10.52 -12.07
CA GLU A 32 9.97 -11.81 -11.54
C GLU A 32 10.53 -12.94 -12.40
N ARG A 33 11.14 -13.95 -11.77
CA ARG A 33 11.62 -15.13 -12.49
C ARG A 33 10.43 -15.89 -13.09
N VAL A 34 10.48 -16.16 -14.38
CA VAL A 34 9.41 -16.90 -15.07
C VAL A 34 9.49 -18.38 -14.70
N THR A 35 8.33 -19.02 -14.54
CA THR A 35 8.20 -20.48 -14.37
C THR A 35 7.68 -21.10 -15.67
N VAL A 36 8.39 -22.08 -16.20
CA VAL A 36 8.00 -22.87 -17.39
C VAL A 36 7.98 -24.34 -16.98
N ASP A 37 6.88 -25.05 -17.26
CA ASP A 37 6.66 -26.44 -16.86
C ASP A 37 6.89 -26.71 -15.36
N GLY A 38 6.44 -25.78 -14.52
CA GLY A 38 6.62 -25.84 -13.06
C GLY A 38 8.05 -25.59 -12.57
N LYS A 39 9.00 -25.24 -13.46
CA LYS A 39 10.40 -24.98 -13.11
C LYS A 39 10.77 -23.51 -13.32
N PRO A 40 11.46 -22.86 -12.35
CA PRO A 40 11.98 -21.52 -12.54
C PRO A 40 13.02 -21.48 -13.68
N HIS A 41 12.84 -20.59 -14.64
CA HIS A 41 13.78 -20.40 -15.75
C HIS A 41 15.11 -19.85 -15.22
N SER A 42 16.25 -20.30 -15.75
CA SER A 42 17.57 -19.91 -15.22
C SER A 42 17.92 -18.44 -15.48
N HIS A 43 17.41 -17.87 -16.57
CA HIS A 43 17.69 -16.49 -17.00
C HIS A 43 16.46 -15.77 -17.61
N GLY A 44 15.25 -16.26 -17.32
CA GLY A 44 14.01 -15.74 -17.89
C GLY A 44 13.25 -14.93 -16.86
N PHE A 45 12.87 -13.70 -17.20
CA PHE A 45 12.21 -12.77 -16.30
C PHE A 45 11.05 -12.06 -17.00
N LYS A 46 9.97 -11.81 -16.26
CA LYS A 46 8.88 -10.92 -16.66
C LYS A 46 8.82 -9.74 -15.70
N VAL A 47 8.23 -8.63 -16.14
CA VAL A 47 8.02 -7.47 -15.27
C VAL A 47 6.74 -7.71 -14.45
N GLY A 48 6.85 -7.65 -13.14
CA GLY A 48 5.73 -7.58 -12.19
C GLY A 48 5.09 -6.19 -12.17
N VAL A 49 4.04 -6.04 -11.40
CA VAL A 49 3.25 -4.78 -11.37
C VAL A 49 3.71 -3.86 -10.24
N GLU A 50 3.87 -4.43 -9.05
CA GLU A 50 4.13 -3.71 -7.82
C GLU A 50 5.59 -3.27 -7.70
N LYS A 51 5.82 -2.04 -7.25
CA LYS A 51 7.17 -1.47 -7.13
C LYS A 51 7.55 -1.34 -5.66
N HIS A 52 8.62 -2.03 -5.25
CA HIS A 52 9.30 -1.77 -3.98
C HIS A 52 10.10 -0.47 -4.14
N SER A 53 9.81 0.51 -3.28
CA SER A 53 10.52 1.80 -3.26
C SER A 53 11.16 2.05 -1.89
N THR A 54 12.23 2.84 -1.86
CA THR A 54 12.79 3.38 -0.62
C THR A 54 13.18 4.83 -0.80
N GLU A 55 13.02 5.61 0.28
CA GLU A 55 13.59 6.94 0.42
C GLU A 55 14.46 6.93 1.68
N VAL A 56 15.74 7.26 1.52
CA VAL A 56 16.69 7.39 2.63
C VAL A 56 17.21 8.82 2.66
N ILE A 57 17.14 9.45 3.84
CA ILE A 57 17.77 10.73 4.11
C ILE A 57 18.91 10.52 5.09
N VAL A 58 20.12 10.95 4.71
CA VAL A 58 21.30 10.97 5.56
C VAL A 58 21.77 12.41 5.69
N LYS A 59 21.89 12.91 6.93
CA LYS A 59 22.53 14.20 7.22
C LYS A 59 24.00 13.99 7.54
N LYS A 60 24.81 15.02 7.31
CA LYS A 60 26.23 15.05 7.71
C LYS A 60 26.45 14.83 9.20
N SER A 61 25.48 15.23 10.03
CA SER A 61 25.49 14.96 11.48
C SER A 61 25.31 13.48 11.83
N GLY A 62 25.05 12.61 10.85
CA GLY A 62 24.73 11.20 11.03
C GLY A 62 23.25 10.91 11.27
N SER A 63 22.39 11.95 11.35
CA SER A 63 20.94 11.75 11.39
C SER A 63 20.44 11.01 10.15
N LEU A 64 19.54 10.06 10.38
CA LEU A 64 19.09 9.08 9.40
C LEU A 64 17.56 9.01 9.40
N ARG A 65 16.98 8.90 8.22
CA ARG A 65 15.59 8.49 8.01
C ARG A 65 15.54 7.44 6.92
N ILE A 66 14.89 6.32 7.18
CA ILE A 66 14.68 5.26 6.18
C ILE A 66 13.18 5.02 6.07
N ASN A 67 12.67 5.23 4.85
CA ASN A 67 11.33 4.85 4.46
C ASN A 67 11.42 3.74 3.42
N SER A 68 10.55 2.74 3.51
CA SER A 68 10.29 1.79 2.44
C SER A 68 8.83 1.89 2.03
N GLY A 69 8.51 1.44 0.83
CA GLY A 69 7.17 1.57 0.30
C GLY A 69 6.84 0.59 -0.80
N ILE A 70 5.54 0.48 -1.06
CA ILE A 70 4.93 -0.27 -2.14
C ILE A 70 4.04 0.67 -2.96
N GLN A 71 4.09 0.56 -4.28
CA GLN A 71 3.25 1.29 -5.22
C GLN A 71 2.72 0.33 -6.28
N GLY A 72 1.56 0.60 -6.85
CA GLY A 72 0.95 -0.25 -7.88
C GLY A 72 0.32 -1.53 -7.32
N TYR A 73 0.05 -1.62 -6.01
CA TYR A 73 -0.49 -2.84 -5.41
C TYR A 73 -2.01 -2.88 -5.51
N SER A 74 -2.48 -3.42 -6.63
CA SER A 74 -3.91 -3.54 -6.93
C SER A 74 -4.57 -4.67 -6.16
N LEU A 75 -5.60 -4.33 -5.39
CA LEU A 75 -6.44 -5.27 -4.63
C LEU A 75 -7.91 -5.07 -5.00
N LEU A 76 -8.65 -6.16 -5.20
CA LEU A 76 -10.07 -6.14 -5.51
C LEU A 76 -10.76 -7.30 -4.80
N LYS A 77 -11.89 -7.02 -4.14
CA LYS A 77 -12.85 -8.06 -3.75
C LYS A 77 -14.24 -7.70 -4.27
N THR A 78 -14.96 -8.71 -4.73
CA THR A 78 -16.25 -8.55 -5.40
C THR A 78 -17.41 -8.40 -4.43
N THR A 79 -17.17 -8.65 -3.14
CA THR A 79 -18.19 -8.61 -2.09
C THR A 79 -17.58 -8.20 -0.73
N GLN A 80 -18.36 -8.27 0.34
CA GLN A 80 -17.95 -7.97 1.71
C GLN A 80 -17.45 -6.52 1.84
N SER A 81 -18.11 -5.61 1.12
CA SER A 81 -17.93 -4.18 1.25
C SER A 81 -19.27 -3.46 1.11
N GLY A 82 -19.52 -2.53 2.02
CA GLY A 82 -20.63 -1.60 1.94
C GLY A 82 -20.17 -0.15 2.10
N PHE A 83 -21.13 0.75 1.95
CA PHE A 83 -21.03 2.16 2.29
C PHE A 83 -22.44 2.70 2.50
N GLU A 84 -22.80 2.90 3.77
CA GLU A 84 -24.13 3.34 4.19
C GLU A 84 -24.06 4.33 5.35
N GLY A 85 -25.16 5.03 5.64
CA GLY A 85 -25.25 5.92 6.81
C GLY A 85 -24.38 7.19 6.73
N PHE A 86 -23.96 7.60 5.54
CA PHE A 86 -23.25 8.86 5.33
C PHE A 86 -24.20 10.06 5.25
N VAL A 87 -23.64 11.27 5.36
CA VAL A 87 -24.42 12.52 5.40
C VAL A 87 -25.33 12.65 4.18
N THR A 88 -26.60 12.98 4.44
CA THR A 88 -27.58 13.29 3.40
C THR A 88 -27.77 14.79 3.32
N ASP A 89 -27.43 15.36 2.17
CA ASP A 89 -27.71 16.75 1.82
C ASP A 89 -28.49 16.84 0.50
N ARG A 90 -28.73 18.07 0.02
CA ARG A 90 -29.46 18.31 -1.23
C ARG A 90 -28.76 17.84 -2.50
N TYR A 91 -27.49 17.45 -2.44
CA TYR A 91 -26.69 17.00 -3.58
C TYR A 91 -26.39 15.50 -3.55
N ARG A 92 -26.80 14.80 -2.50
CA ARG A 92 -26.61 13.35 -2.38
C ARG A 92 -27.46 12.61 -3.41
N LEU A 93 -26.80 12.04 -4.41
CA LEU A 93 -27.39 11.11 -5.38
C LEU A 93 -27.01 9.65 -5.11
N LEU A 94 -25.97 9.41 -4.32
CA LEU A 94 -25.45 8.07 -4.06
C LEU A 94 -26.37 7.34 -3.04
N PRO A 95 -26.96 6.18 -3.41
CA PRO A 95 -27.70 5.36 -2.47
C PRO A 95 -26.76 4.70 -1.46
N ASP A 96 -27.29 4.37 -0.28
CA ASP A 96 -26.63 3.44 0.63
C ASP A 96 -26.51 2.07 -0.03
N THR A 97 -25.39 1.38 0.20
CA THR A 97 -25.24 -0.02 -0.19
C THR A 97 -24.59 -0.83 0.91
N ARG A 98 -25.05 -2.06 1.10
CA ARG A 98 -24.41 -3.06 1.95
C ARG A 98 -23.48 -3.98 1.18
N GLU A 99 -23.56 -3.93 -0.14
CA GLU A 99 -22.84 -4.86 -1.01
C GLU A 99 -22.35 -4.14 -2.26
N ARG A 100 -21.04 -4.20 -2.49
CA ARG A 100 -20.39 -3.63 -3.67
C ARG A 100 -19.00 -4.23 -3.86
N ILE A 101 -18.52 -4.15 -5.09
CA ILE A 101 -17.10 -4.31 -5.40
C ILE A 101 -16.33 -3.18 -4.71
N VAL A 102 -15.21 -3.53 -4.09
CA VAL A 102 -14.19 -2.57 -3.66
C VAL A 102 -12.87 -2.93 -4.30
N ALA A 103 -12.28 -1.96 -4.99
CA ALA A 103 -10.99 -2.09 -5.65
C ALA A 103 -10.12 -0.88 -5.34
N THR A 104 -8.81 -1.09 -5.22
CA THR A 104 -7.86 -0.05 -4.85
C THR A 104 -6.48 -0.37 -5.37
N GLU A 105 -5.72 0.65 -5.75
CA GLU A 105 -4.28 0.56 -5.97
C GLU A 105 -3.56 1.11 -4.73
N VAL A 106 -3.17 0.21 -3.82
CA VAL A 106 -2.55 0.60 -2.56
C VAL A 106 -1.18 1.20 -2.82
N THR A 107 -0.99 2.42 -2.33
CA THR A 107 0.33 3.01 -2.10
C THR A 107 0.59 3.05 -0.61
N ALA A 108 1.67 2.40 -0.15
CA ALA A 108 2.09 2.45 1.24
C ALA A 108 3.53 2.96 1.36
N TRP A 109 3.76 3.78 2.38
CA TRP A 109 5.08 4.14 2.86
C TRP A 109 5.16 3.84 4.35
N TRP A 110 6.24 3.23 4.80
CA TRP A 110 6.48 3.01 6.21
C TRP A 110 7.89 3.44 6.60
N ARG A 111 8.01 3.94 7.82
CA ARG A 111 9.24 4.48 8.38
C ARG A 111 9.82 3.51 9.41
N TYR A 112 11.12 3.29 9.35
CA TYR A 112 11.86 2.57 10.39
C TYR A 112 12.23 3.51 11.56
N PRO A 113 12.37 3.00 12.78
CA PRO A 113 12.66 3.80 13.98
C PRO A 113 14.12 4.28 14.07
N PHE A 114 14.97 4.00 13.07
CA PHE A 114 16.34 4.50 13.04
C PHE A 114 16.36 6.02 12.86
N GLU A 115 17.02 6.72 13.76
CA GLU A 115 17.21 8.18 13.76
C GLU A 115 18.67 8.58 13.49
N HIS A 116 19.61 7.64 13.64
CA HIS A 116 21.04 7.86 13.44
C HIS A 116 21.72 6.65 12.80
N VAL A 117 22.73 6.89 11.96
CA VAL A 117 23.48 5.82 11.25
C VAL A 117 24.18 4.82 12.17
N SER A 118 24.47 5.20 13.41
CA SER A 118 25.07 4.30 14.42
C SER A 118 24.07 3.32 15.04
N GLN A 119 22.76 3.55 14.88
CA GLN A 119 21.71 2.64 15.36
C GLN A 119 21.44 1.50 14.37
N LEU A 120 21.99 1.59 13.15
CA LEU A 120 21.87 0.52 12.19
C LEU A 120 22.58 -0.73 12.73
N PRO A 121 21.93 -1.91 12.69
CA PRO A 121 22.54 -3.14 13.15
C PRO A 121 23.80 -3.46 12.34
N SER A 122 24.78 -4.08 12.99
CA SER A 122 26.02 -4.55 12.33
C SER A 122 25.77 -5.72 11.38
N LYS A 123 24.67 -6.44 11.56
CA LYS A 123 24.14 -7.39 10.57
C LYS A 123 23.12 -6.67 9.66
N PRO A 124 23.11 -6.96 8.35
CA PRO A 124 22.11 -6.45 7.43
C PRO A 124 20.69 -6.62 7.96
N PHE A 125 19.91 -5.55 7.92
CA PHE A 125 18.50 -5.62 8.29
C PHE A 125 17.73 -6.18 7.08
N CYS A 126 16.84 -7.15 7.30
CA CYS A 126 16.13 -7.83 6.22
C CYS A 126 14.99 -6.98 5.62
N PHE A 127 15.30 -5.84 5.00
CA PHE A 127 14.32 -4.92 4.42
C PHE A 127 13.43 -5.57 3.36
N THR A 128 14.00 -6.40 2.48
CA THR A 128 13.24 -7.15 1.47
C THR A 128 12.23 -8.09 2.11
N GLN A 129 12.59 -8.78 3.19
CA GLN A 129 11.65 -9.62 3.92
C GLN A 129 10.54 -8.76 4.55
N ARG A 130 10.89 -7.63 5.18
CA ARG A 130 9.89 -6.72 5.76
C ARG A 130 8.94 -6.17 4.70
N TYR A 131 9.41 -5.85 3.50
CA TYR A 131 8.54 -5.46 2.37
C TYR A 131 7.51 -6.56 2.05
N GLN A 132 7.95 -7.82 1.93
CA GLN A 132 7.06 -8.95 1.67
C GLN A 132 6.07 -9.18 2.82
N ASP A 133 6.54 -9.07 4.06
CA ASP A 133 5.72 -9.23 5.26
C ASP A 133 4.63 -8.14 5.34
N VAL A 134 4.99 -6.87 5.09
CA VAL A 134 4.03 -5.76 5.05
C VAL A 134 3.01 -5.97 3.95
N LYS A 135 3.45 -6.28 2.73
CA LYS A 135 2.55 -6.60 1.60
C LYS A 135 1.55 -7.70 1.95
N LYS A 136 2.04 -8.77 2.59
CA LYS A 136 1.21 -9.88 3.05
C LYS A 136 0.17 -9.43 4.08
N VAL A 137 0.57 -8.66 5.10
CA VAL A 137 -0.36 -8.12 6.11
C VAL A 137 -1.43 -7.23 5.47
N LEU A 138 -1.04 -6.35 4.54
CA LEU A 138 -1.98 -5.50 3.81
C LEU A 138 -3.05 -6.33 3.09
N ALA A 139 -2.67 -7.40 2.39
CA ALA A 139 -3.62 -8.31 1.74
C ALA A 139 -4.48 -9.09 2.74
N GLU A 140 -3.87 -9.69 3.78
CA GLU A 140 -4.60 -10.45 4.79
C GLU A 140 -5.67 -9.61 5.47
N THR A 141 -5.38 -8.35 5.80
CA THR A 141 -6.36 -7.44 6.41
C THR A 141 -7.44 -6.99 5.42
N PHE A 142 -7.11 -6.82 4.13
CA PHE A 142 -8.09 -6.43 3.11
C PHE A 142 -9.09 -7.55 2.78
N PHE A 143 -8.59 -8.79 2.64
CA PHE A 143 -9.38 -9.95 2.25
C PHE A 143 -10.03 -10.66 3.43
N GLY A 144 -9.36 -10.76 4.58
CA GLY A 144 -9.80 -11.61 5.68
C GLY A 144 -9.57 -13.11 5.39
N PRO A 145 -10.22 -14.01 6.16
CA PRO A 145 -10.11 -15.45 5.95
C PRO A 145 -10.57 -15.87 4.54
N PRO A 146 -9.84 -16.73 3.81
CA PRO A 146 -10.14 -17.04 2.41
C PRO A 146 -11.55 -17.56 2.12
N ASP A 147 -12.14 -18.30 3.06
CA ASP A 147 -13.44 -18.97 2.85
C ASP A 147 -14.65 -18.05 3.07
N VAL A 148 -14.50 -16.98 3.85
CA VAL A 148 -15.62 -16.10 4.28
C VAL A 148 -15.38 -14.61 4.08
N GLY A 149 -14.12 -14.23 3.89
CA GLY A 149 -13.68 -12.85 3.81
C GLY A 149 -13.89 -12.04 5.10
N VAL A 150 -13.75 -10.73 4.99
CA VAL A 150 -14.07 -9.77 6.06
C VAL A 150 -14.88 -8.60 5.52
N TYR A 151 -15.96 -8.24 6.21
CA TYR A 151 -16.78 -7.10 5.82
C TYR A 151 -16.05 -5.76 6.06
N SER A 152 -16.09 -4.88 5.05
CA SER A 152 -15.57 -3.52 5.11
C SER A 152 -16.72 -2.50 5.03
N PRO A 153 -17.05 -1.80 6.13
CA PRO A 153 -18.09 -0.77 6.12
C PRO A 153 -17.65 0.54 5.43
N SER A 154 -16.34 0.75 5.28
CA SER A 154 -15.75 1.90 4.60
C SER A 154 -14.28 1.65 4.27
N VAL A 155 -13.80 2.32 3.22
CA VAL A 155 -12.36 2.27 2.86
C VAL A 155 -11.51 2.88 3.98
N GLN A 156 -12.01 3.90 4.68
CA GLN A 156 -11.37 4.50 5.85
C GLN A 156 -11.12 3.46 6.96
N ASN A 157 -12.12 2.62 7.26
CA ASN A 157 -11.98 1.56 8.27
C ASN A 157 -10.93 0.54 7.83
N THR A 158 -11.01 0.05 6.59
CA THR A 158 -10.02 -0.93 6.07
C THR A 158 -8.61 -0.35 6.06
N LEU A 159 -8.43 0.90 5.61
CA LEU A 159 -7.15 1.60 5.62
C LEU A 159 -6.58 1.67 7.04
N TYR A 160 -7.39 2.11 8.01
CA TYR A 160 -6.97 2.19 9.41
C TYR A 160 -6.54 0.82 9.95
N LEU A 161 -7.33 -0.22 9.72
CA LEU A 161 -7.01 -1.58 10.16
C LEU A 161 -5.73 -2.11 9.52
N MET A 162 -5.53 -1.89 8.22
CA MET A 162 -4.30 -2.29 7.51
C MET A 162 -3.07 -1.64 8.12
N ALA A 163 -3.08 -0.31 8.31
CA ALA A 163 -1.97 0.40 8.92
C ALA A 163 -1.74 -0.01 10.39
N LYS A 164 -2.82 -0.23 11.16
CA LYS A 164 -2.74 -0.70 12.54
C LYS A 164 -2.14 -2.10 12.64
N GLU A 165 -2.52 -3.02 11.78
CA GLU A 165 -2.00 -4.40 11.78
C GLU A 165 -0.51 -4.43 11.43
N VAL A 166 -0.07 -3.61 10.46
CA VAL A 166 1.36 -3.44 10.14
C VAL A 166 2.13 -2.96 11.37
N LEU A 167 1.68 -1.88 12.02
CA LEU A 167 2.35 -1.34 13.22
C LEU A 167 2.33 -2.32 14.41
N THR A 168 1.28 -3.15 14.51
CA THR A 168 1.12 -4.13 15.59
C THR A 168 2.05 -5.32 15.41
N ARG A 169 2.18 -5.83 14.18
CA ARG A 169 3.00 -7.01 13.86
C ARG A 169 4.48 -6.68 13.73
N PHE A 170 4.83 -5.43 13.42
CA PHE A 170 6.20 -5.01 13.13
C PHE A 170 6.62 -3.85 14.04
N PRO A 171 7.13 -4.13 15.25
CA PRO A 171 7.65 -3.12 16.17
C PRO A 171 8.85 -2.32 15.62
N ASP A 172 9.46 -2.81 14.55
CA ASP A 172 10.52 -2.13 13.80
C ASP A 172 9.98 -1.17 12.73
N ILE A 173 8.67 -0.86 12.75
CA ILE A 173 8.05 0.20 11.95
C ILE A 173 7.44 1.25 12.90
N SER A 174 7.83 2.51 12.73
CA SER A 174 7.39 3.63 13.58
C SER A 174 6.20 4.40 13.02
N SER A 175 6.00 4.38 11.70
CA SER A 175 4.81 4.97 11.07
C SER A 175 4.47 4.29 9.76
N VAL A 176 3.19 4.28 9.41
CA VAL A 176 2.67 3.79 8.13
C VAL A 176 1.75 4.85 7.54
N GLN A 177 2.03 5.27 6.32
CA GLN A 177 1.16 6.08 5.49
C GLN A 177 0.55 5.20 4.41
N LEU A 178 -0.76 5.29 4.23
CA LEU A 178 -1.49 4.61 3.18
C LEU A 178 -2.27 5.62 2.35
N ARG A 179 -2.28 5.39 1.03
CA ARG A 179 -3.15 6.03 0.07
C ARG A 179 -3.87 4.94 -0.72
N MET A 180 -5.19 5.00 -0.72
CA MET A 180 -6.08 3.98 -1.29
C MET A 180 -7.16 4.67 -2.15
N PRO A 181 -6.94 4.81 -3.47
CA PRO A 181 -8.01 5.22 -4.38
C PRO A 181 -9.09 4.13 -4.41
N ASN A 182 -10.36 4.53 -4.43
CA ASN A 182 -11.49 3.62 -4.60
C ASN A 182 -11.81 3.51 -6.10
N LEU A 183 -11.23 2.51 -6.75
CA LEU A 183 -11.45 2.23 -8.17
C LEU A 183 -12.86 1.68 -8.36
N HIS A 184 -13.68 2.39 -9.13
CA HIS A 184 -15.09 2.08 -9.24
C HIS A 184 -15.37 1.03 -10.32
N PHE A 185 -16.18 0.04 -9.94
CA PHE A 185 -16.80 -0.92 -10.84
C PHE A 185 -18.31 -0.73 -10.71
N LEU A 186 -18.89 0.03 -11.65
CA LEU A 186 -20.30 0.44 -11.57
C LEU A 186 -21.20 -0.59 -12.25
N PRO A 187 -22.32 -1.01 -11.63
CA PRO A 187 -23.31 -1.87 -12.29
C PRO A 187 -23.75 -1.31 -13.63
N VAL A 188 -23.67 -2.11 -14.70
CA VAL A 188 -24.16 -1.71 -16.01
C VAL A 188 -25.69 -1.79 -16.02
N ASN A 189 -26.34 -0.64 -16.21
CA ASN A 189 -27.79 -0.56 -16.36
C ASN A 189 -28.14 -0.12 -17.79
N LEU A 190 -28.49 -1.08 -18.65
CA LEU A 190 -28.96 -0.83 -20.02
C LEU A 190 -30.47 -0.59 -20.03
N GLY A 191 -30.91 0.51 -19.42
CA GLY A 191 -32.29 0.96 -19.52
C GLY A 191 -32.61 1.51 -20.91
N SER A 192 -33.63 0.98 -21.60
CA SER A 192 -34.28 1.71 -22.70
C SER A 192 -35.47 2.50 -22.14
N LYS A 193 -35.92 3.55 -22.86
CA LYS A 193 -37.09 4.37 -22.46
C LYS A 193 -38.40 3.58 -22.40
N GLU A 194 -38.45 2.36 -22.95
CA GLU A 194 -39.68 1.58 -23.13
C GLU A 194 -39.67 0.25 -22.34
N ALA A 195 -38.49 -0.32 -22.04
CA ALA A 195 -38.27 -1.44 -21.11
C ALA A 195 -36.76 -1.70 -20.93
N PRO A 196 -36.27 -2.21 -19.78
CA PRO A 196 -34.89 -2.66 -19.67
C PRO A 196 -34.62 -3.81 -20.66
N LEU A 197 -33.67 -3.62 -21.59
CA LEU A 197 -33.28 -4.64 -22.56
C LEU A 197 -32.65 -5.85 -21.85
N VAL A 198 -31.93 -5.57 -20.76
CA VAL A 198 -31.30 -6.56 -19.87
C VAL A 198 -31.42 -6.05 -18.44
N LYS A 199 -31.74 -6.93 -17.50
CA LYS A 199 -31.73 -6.64 -16.06
C LYS A 199 -30.35 -6.98 -15.50
N PHE A 200 -29.73 -6.05 -14.78
CA PHE A 200 -28.50 -6.30 -14.05
C PHE A 200 -28.71 -7.41 -13.01
N ALA A 201 -27.87 -8.44 -13.04
CA ALA A 201 -27.95 -9.63 -12.19
C ALA A 201 -26.64 -9.86 -11.44
N ASP A 202 -25.98 -8.79 -11.00
CA ASP A 202 -24.66 -8.81 -10.35
C ASP A 202 -23.55 -9.41 -11.23
N ASP A 203 -23.66 -9.21 -12.55
CA ASP A 203 -22.91 -9.94 -13.57
C ASP A 203 -22.01 -9.06 -14.46
N VAL A 204 -22.42 -7.81 -14.76
CA VAL A 204 -21.66 -6.91 -15.65
C VAL A 204 -21.41 -5.54 -15.01
N TYR A 205 -20.12 -5.22 -14.79
CA TYR A 205 -19.69 -3.96 -14.21
C TYR A 205 -18.82 -3.16 -15.19
N LEU A 206 -18.99 -1.84 -15.21
CA LEU A 206 -18.15 -0.89 -15.95
C LEU A 206 -17.00 -0.44 -15.03
N PRO A 207 -15.74 -0.80 -15.32
CA PRO A 207 -14.58 -0.22 -14.64
C PRO A 207 -14.41 1.24 -15.07
N THR A 208 -14.11 2.11 -14.10
CA THR A 208 -13.79 3.52 -14.37
C THR A 208 -12.51 3.92 -13.65
N ASP A 209 -11.56 4.49 -14.39
CA ASP A 209 -10.32 5.01 -13.82
C ASP A 209 -10.53 6.37 -13.13
N GLU A 210 -11.42 7.21 -13.69
CA GLU A 210 -11.76 8.53 -13.15
C GLU A 210 -13.26 8.86 -13.32
N PRO A 211 -13.84 9.65 -12.39
CA PRO A 211 -13.25 10.08 -11.12
C PRO A 211 -13.24 8.94 -10.09
N HIS A 212 -12.26 8.94 -9.18
CA HIS A 212 -12.21 8.04 -8.03
C HIS A 212 -12.03 8.80 -6.72
N GLY A 213 -12.70 8.36 -5.66
CA GLY A 213 -12.44 8.87 -4.31
C GLY A 213 -11.07 8.39 -3.83
N THR A 214 -10.24 9.26 -3.27
CA THR A 214 -8.96 8.87 -2.65
C THR A 214 -9.05 8.99 -1.13
N ILE A 215 -8.70 7.91 -0.42
CA ILE A 215 -8.65 7.89 1.03
C ILE A 215 -7.18 7.76 1.46
N GLU A 216 -6.75 8.60 2.39
CA GLU A 216 -5.38 8.60 2.90
C GLU A 216 -5.36 8.66 4.43
N ALA A 217 -4.40 7.99 5.06
CA ALA A 217 -4.08 8.23 6.45
C ALA A 217 -2.62 7.90 6.76
N THR A 218 -2.10 8.55 7.80
CA THR A 218 -0.81 8.23 8.40
C THR A 218 -1.05 7.85 9.86
N LEU A 219 -0.64 6.63 10.22
CA LEU A 219 -0.63 6.16 11.60
C LEU A 219 0.81 6.13 12.09
N ILE A 220 1.02 6.53 13.35
CA ILE A 220 2.32 6.54 14.00
C ILE A 220 2.20 5.65 15.25
N SER A 221 3.17 4.78 15.48
CA SER A 221 3.25 4.00 16.71
C SER A 221 3.35 4.97 17.90
N ARG A 222 2.54 4.78 18.95
CA ARG A 222 2.74 5.55 20.18
C ARG A 222 4.13 5.20 20.75
N PRO A 223 4.95 6.18 21.14
CA PRO A 223 6.16 5.86 21.89
C PRO A 223 5.72 5.13 23.15
N MET A 224 6.33 3.97 23.44
CA MET A 224 6.18 3.37 24.77
C MET A 224 6.65 4.41 25.78
N SER A 225 5.72 4.93 26.58
CA SER A 225 6.08 5.77 27.72
C SER A 225 7.06 4.95 28.56
N LYS A 226 8.28 5.48 28.76
CA LYS A 226 9.18 4.91 29.75
C LYS A 226 8.49 5.11 31.10
N LEU A 227 7.92 4.03 31.64
CA LEU A 227 7.53 3.92 33.05
C LEU A 227 8.80 3.71 33.88
#